data_AF-A0A4Q9KJI9-F1
#
_entry.id   AF-A0A4Q9KJI9-F1
#
_cell.length_a   1.000
_cell.length_b   1.000
_cell.length_c   1.000
_cell.angle_alpha   90.00
_cell.angle_beta   90.00
_cell.angle_gamma   90.00
#
_symmetry.space_group_name_H-M   'P 1'
#
loop_
_entity.id
_entity.type
_entity.pdbx_description
1 polymer ?
#
loop_
_entity_poly.entity_id
_entity_poly.type
_entity_poly.pdbx_seq_one_letter_code
_entity_poly.pdbx_strand_id
1 'polypeptide(L)'
;MLVAWGRASASELLRGLLGEPVVVRHLCPACGSSEHGRPWLRPAEGGREELADLGLVVPSPTRPLLGGTDRGGRARVRAPDVSIAHAGGLTLVGLCWSGRVGVDLEPLDAAAPAVVRHPNDPDLSPIELWVRKEAYLKATGDGLRRPMDSIALGATDATWGLIEVPGCVAAWSWVASS
;
A
#
# COMPACT_ATOMS: atom_id res chain seq x y z
N MET A 1 -1.39 -6.31 -8.21
CA MET A 1 -1.43 -5.71 -6.88
C MET A 1 -2.23 -6.63 -5.98
N LEU A 2 -1.81 -6.81 -4.72
CA LEU A 2 -2.53 -7.60 -3.72
C LEU A 2 -2.91 -6.70 -2.54
N VAL A 3 -4.06 -6.96 -1.92
CA VAL A 3 -4.51 -6.25 -0.71
C VAL A 3 -5.04 -7.26 0.31
N ALA A 4 -4.84 -7.00 1.60
CA ALA A 4 -5.40 -7.79 2.69
C ALA A 4 -5.74 -6.88 3.87
N TRP A 5 -6.77 -7.23 4.62
CA TRP A 5 -7.18 -6.50 5.81
C TRP A 5 -7.66 -7.43 6.92
N GLY A 6 -7.65 -6.95 8.15
CA GLY A 6 -8.16 -7.70 9.31
C GLY A 6 -7.75 -7.08 10.63
N ARG A 7 -8.04 -7.77 11.74
CA ARG A 7 -7.60 -7.37 13.09
C ARG A 7 -6.16 -7.79 13.42
N ALA A 8 -5.53 -8.54 12.52
CA ALA A 8 -4.15 -8.97 12.66
C ALA A 8 -3.18 -7.80 12.42
N SER A 9 -1.93 -7.99 12.84
CA SER A 9 -0.84 -7.05 12.55
C SER A 9 -0.49 -7.03 11.06
N ALA A 10 0.17 -5.95 10.62
CA ALA A 10 0.63 -5.85 9.23
C ALA A 10 1.56 -7.01 8.85
N SER A 11 2.48 -7.41 9.74
CA SER A 11 3.39 -8.54 9.50
C SER A 11 2.65 -9.87 9.31
N GLU A 12 1.58 -10.11 10.07
CA GLU A 12 0.77 -11.33 9.91
C GLU A 12 0.00 -11.34 8.59
N LEU A 13 -0.62 -10.21 8.22
CA LEU A 13 -1.32 -10.07 6.94
C LEU A 13 -0.34 -10.24 5.76
N LEU A 14 0.84 -9.64 5.85
CA LEU A 14 1.88 -9.74 4.83
C LEU A 14 2.45 -11.16 4.72
N ARG A 15 2.64 -11.86 5.85
CA ARG A 15 2.99 -13.29 5.85
C ARG A 15 1.92 -14.12 5.12
N GLY A 16 0.65 -13.83 5.34
CA GLY A 16 -0.45 -14.50 4.64
C GLY A 16 -0.39 -14.29 3.11
N LEU A 17 -0.03 -13.09 2.66
CA LEU A 17 0.09 -12.76 1.24
C LEU A 17 1.37 -13.31 0.58
N LEU A 18 2.48 -13.33 1.30
CA LEU A 18 3.80 -13.68 0.77
C LEU A 18 4.16 -15.15 1.00
N GLY A 19 3.47 -15.84 1.91
CA GLY A 19 3.78 -17.22 2.30
C GLY A 19 4.97 -17.36 3.25
N GLU A 20 5.69 -16.28 3.52
CA GLU A 20 6.91 -16.27 4.33
C GLU A 20 6.89 -15.16 5.40
N PRO A 21 7.54 -15.37 6.57
CA PRO A 21 7.61 -14.33 7.60
C PRO A 21 8.42 -13.12 7.13
N VAL A 22 7.85 -11.93 7.28
CA VAL A 22 8.49 -10.67 6.94
C VAL A 22 8.46 -9.67 8.10
N VAL A 23 9.48 -8.84 8.13
CA VAL A 23 9.61 -7.71 9.04
C VAL A 23 9.40 -6.43 8.27
N VAL A 24 8.44 -5.61 8.72
CA VAL A 24 8.22 -4.26 8.21
C VAL A 24 9.21 -3.30 8.88
N ARG A 25 9.81 -2.42 8.10
CA ARG A 25 10.72 -1.37 8.56
C ARG A 25 10.33 -0.02 7.97
N HIS A 26 10.67 1.05 8.69
CA HIS A 26 10.56 2.44 8.22
C HIS A 26 11.87 3.18 8.47
N LEU A 27 12.14 4.16 7.62
CA LEU A 27 13.24 5.12 7.72
C LEU A 27 12.82 6.32 6.88
N CYS A 28 12.57 7.42 7.55
CA CYS A 28 12.29 8.68 6.88
C CYS A 28 13.59 9.23 6.27
N PRO A 29 13.67 9.46 4.94
CA PRO A 29 14.86 10.04 4.34
C PRO A 29 15.09 11.51 4.75
N ALA A 30 14.08 12.18 5.30
CA ALA A 30 14.19 13.59 5.72
C ALA A 30 14.78 13.76 7.12
N CYS A 31 14.45 12.87 8.07
CA CYS A 31 14.88 13.01 9.47
C CYS A 31 15.55 11.77 10.07
N GLY A 32 15.57 10.64 9.37
CA GLY A 32 16.14 9.39 9.85
C GLY A 32 15.27 8.62 10.86
N SER A 33 14.06 9.07 11.18
CA SER A 33 13.15 8.35 12.10
C SER A 33 12.72 7.00 11.53
N SER A 34 12.55 6.01 12.42
CA SER A 34 11.96 4.70 12.12
C SER A 34 10.48 4.59 12.52
N GLU A 35 9.90 5.66 13.05
CA GLU A 35 8.47 5.74 13.39
C GLU A 35 7.61 6.07 12.18
N HIS A 36 8.19 6.72 11.18
CA HIS A 36 7.48 7.14 9.98
C HIS A 36 8.36 7.05 8.74
N GLY A 37 7.73 7.28 7.59
CA GLY A 37 8.33 7.10 6.27
C GLY A 37 7.70 5.92 5.55
N ARG A 38 8.14 5.67 4.32
CA ARG A 38 7.57 4.60 3.51
C ARG A 38 8.02 3.24 4.05
N PRO A 39 7.11 2.28 4.26
CA PRO A 39 7.49 0.96 4.71
C PRO A 39 8.24 0.19 3.61
N TRP A 40 9.15 -0.70 4.03
CA TRP A 40 9.68 -1.77 3.18
C TRP A 40 9.83 -3.07 3.97
N LEU A 41 9.98 -4.17 3.23
CA LEU A 41 10.04 -5.51 3.78
C LEU A 41 11.48 -6.01 3.91
N ARG A 42 11.75 -6.77 4.97
CA ARG A 42 12.91 -7.65 5.09
C ARG A 42 12.43 -9.06 5.44
N PRO A 43 13.07 -10.12 4.93
CA PRO A 43 12.85 -11.46 5.47
C PRO A 43 13.09 -11.48 6.99
N ALA A 44 12.25 -12.19 7.75
CA ALA A 44 12.53 -12.42 9.16
C ALA A 44 13.77 -13.33 9.30
N GLU A 45 14.61 -13.08 10.30
CA GLU A 45 15.78 -13.93 10.55
C GLU A 45 15.36 -15.39 10.78
N GLY A 46 15.94 -16.32 10.02
CA GLY A 46 15.59 -17.75 10.02
C GLY A 46 14.79 -18.23 8.81
N GLY A 47 14.26 -17.33 7.96
CA GLY A 47 13.54 -17.68 6.74
C GLY A 47 14.48 -17.98 5.56
N ARG A 48 15.00 -19.21 5.48
CA ARG A 48 15.57 -19.75 4.24
C ARG A 48 15.29 -21.24 4.18
N GLU A 49 14.08 -21.61 3.74
CA GLU A 49 13.81 -22.96 3.22
C GLU A 49 12.85 -22.88 2.01
N GLU A 50 13.06 -23.81 1.10
CA GLU A 50 12.59 -23.88 -0.29
C GLU A 50 11.09 -23.68 -0.52
N LEU A 51 10.80 -23.01 -1.64
CA LEU A 51 9.49 -22.97 -2.29
C LEU A 51 9.07 -24.37 -2.75
N ALA A 52 8.17 -25.03 -2.02
CA ALA A 52 7.38 -26.13 -2.54
C ALA A 52 5.98 -26.17 -1.90
N ASP A 53 4.98 -26.04 -2.78
CA ASP A 53 3.63 -26.59 -2.72
C ASP A 53 2.73 -26.29 -1.51
N LEU A 54 1.94 -25.21 -1.58
CA LEU A 54 0.56 -25.19 -1.03
C LEU A 54 -0.37 -24.26 -1.84
N GLY A 55 -1.58 -24.76 -2.15
CA GLY A 55 -2.53 -24.21 -3.12
C GLY A 55 -3.10 -22.83 -2.78
N LEU A 56 -3.15 -21.97 -3.82
CA LEU A 56 -3.39 -20.53 -3.76
C LEU A 56 -4.56 -20.19 -4.70
N VAL A 57 -5.55 -19.42 -4.25
CA VAL A 57 -6.53 -18.81 -5.16
C VAL A 57 -5.92 -17.51 -5.69
N VAL A 58 -5.34 -17.60 -6.90
CA VAL A 58 -4.75 -16.49 -7.66
C VAL A 58 -5.70 -16.13 -8.80
N PRO A 59 -6.13 -14.86 -8.98
CA PRO A 59 -6.43 -14.37 -10.30
C PRO A 59 -5.10 -14.21 -11.04
N SER A 60 -4.85 -15.11 -12.01
CA SER A 60 -3.84 -15.16 -13.10
C SER A 60 -2.54 -14.30 -13.03
N PRO A 61 -1.39 -14.85 -13.49
CA PRO A 61 -0.07 -14.43 -13.05
C PRO A 61 0.39 -13.15 -13.74
N THR A 62 0.70 -12.13 -12.95
CA THR A 62 1.90 -11.35 -13.25
C THR A 62 2.96 -11.82 -12.26
N ARG A 63 3.84 -12.70 -12.78
CA ARG A 63 5.08 -13.13 -12.13
C ARG A 63 5.84 -11.91 -11.57
N PRO A 64 6.70 -12.08 -10.55
CA PRO A 64 7.68 -11.06 -10.20
C PRO A 64 8.40 -10.63 -11.48
N LEU A 65 8.39 -9.34 -11.79
CA LEU A 65 9.24 -8.81 -12.84
C LEU A 65 10.68 -9.08 -12.40
N LEU A 66 11.35 -10.02 -13.08
CA LEU A 66 12.78 -10.26 -12.94
C LEU A 66 13.49 -8.98 -13.35
N GLY A 67 13.96 -8.21 -12.36
CA GLY A 67 14.60 -6.92 -12.58
C GLY A 67 16.10 -7.06 -12.72
N GLY A 68 16.58 -7.50 -13.90
CA GLY A 68 18.01 -7.56 -14.21
C GLY A 68 18.82 -8.56 -13.38
N THR A 69 20.07 -8.80 -13.79
CA THR A 69 21.03 -9.64 -13.08
C THR A 69 21.99 -8.79 -12.26
N ASP A 70 22.45 -9.26 -11.11
CA ASP A 70 23.62 -8.68 -10.46
C ASP A 70 24.92 -9.04 -11.23
N ARG A 71 26.07 -8.51 -10.78
CA ARG A 71 27.38 -8.82 -11.40
C ARG A 71 27.73 -10.32 -11.37
N GLY A 72 26.97 -11.15 -10.65
CA GLY A 72 27.12 -12.61 -10.58
C GLY A 72 26.05 -13.38 -11.34
N GLY A 73 25.22 -12.72 -12.16
CA GLY A 73 24.19 -13.39 -12.98
C GLY A 73 22.92 -13.79 -12.23
N ARG A 74 22.77 -13.45 -10.94
CA ARG A 74 21.54 -13.74 -10.19
C ARG A 74 20.47 -12.72 -10.53
N ALA A 75 19.29 -13.21 -10.93
CA ALA A 75 18.16 -12.33 -11.14
C ALA A 75 17.80 -11.61 -9.83
N ARG A 76 17.76 -10.28 -9.86
CA ARG A 76 17.24 -9.50 -8.75
C ARG A 76 15.72 -9.56 -8.81
N VAL A 77 15.13 -10.32 -7.90
CA VAL A 77 13.71 -10.15 -7.58
C VAL A 77 13.58 -8.77 -6.94
N ARG A 78 12.85 -7.85 -7.58
CA ARG A 78 12.50 -6.60 -6.92
C ARG A 78 11.58 -6.93 -5.75
N ALA A 79 11.97 -6.50 -4.55
CA ALA A 79 11.07 -6.50 -3.41
C ALA A 79 9.81 -5.69 -3.77
N PRO A 80 8.60 -6.16 -3.41
CA PRO A 80 7.39 -5.41 -3.68
C PRO A 80 7.40 -4.09 -2.90
N ASP A 81 6.76 -3.08 -3.48
CA ASP A 81 6.33 -1.90 -2.74
C ASP A 81 5.17 -2.30 -1.80
N VAL A 82 5.17 -1.74 -0.60
CA VAL A 82 4.19 -2.03 0.44
C VAL A 82 3.59 -0.72 0.95
N SER A 83 2.30 -0.76 1.28
CA SER A 83 1.61 0.31 1.98
C SER A 83 0.75 -0.28 3.09
N ILE A 84 0.63 0.45 4.20
CA ILE A 84 -0.07 0.02 5.41
C ILE A 84 -0.95 1.17 5.89
N ALA A 85 -2.15 0.82 6.35
CA ALA A 85 -3.08 1.74 7.00
C ALA A 85 -3.77 1.05 8.18
N HIS A 86 -4.16 1.85 9.18
CA HIS A 86 -4.81 1.37 10.39
C HIS A 86 -5.96 2.30 10.76
N ALA A 87 -7.14 1.73 11.02
CA ALA A 87 -8.25 2.48 11.60
C ALA A 87 -9.26 1.53 12.26
N GLY A 88 -9.93 1.98 13.32
CA GLY A 88 -10.97 1.17 13.99
C GLY A 88 -10.51 -0.20 14.53
N GLY A 89 -9.22 -0.35 14.84
CA GLY A 89 -8.63 -1.64 15.23
C GLY A 89 -8.48 -2.65 14.08
N LEU A 90 -8.59 -2.18 12.83
CA LEU A 90 -8.26 -2.92 11.63
C LEU A 90 -6.91 -2.46 11.07
N THR A 91 -6.23 -3.38 10.41
CA THR A 91 -5.07 -3.13 9.57
C THR A 91 -5.44 -3.44 8.13
N LEU A 92 -4.99 -2.61 7.20
CA LEU A 92 -5.04 -2.82 5.76
C LEU A 92 -3.61 -2.78 5.22
N VAL A 93 -3.26 -3.73 4.37
CA VAL A 93 -1.96 -3.79 3.67
C VAL A 93 -2.17 -3.90 2.17
N GLY A 94 -1.31 -3.25 1.39
CA GLY A 94 -1.23 -3.37 -0.06
C GLY A 94 0.18 -3.73 -0.52
N LEU A 95 0.28 -4.57 -1.56
CA LEU A 95 1.53 -5.01 -2.19
C LEU A 95 1.51 -4.82 -3.70
N CYS A 96 2.62 -4.32 -4.26
CA CYS A 96 2.78 -4.18 -5.70
C CYS A 96 4.22 -4.42 -6.18
N TRP A 97 4.38 -5.19 -7.26
CA TRP A 97 5.70 -5.51 -7.86
C TRP A 97 6.04 -4.64 -9.08
N SER A 98 5.06 -3.94 -9.67
CA SER A 98 5.20 -3.20 -10.92
C SER A 98 5.05 -1.68 -10.78
N GLY A 99 4.97 -1.19 -9.55
CA GLY A 99 4.77 0.24 -9.29
C GLY A 99 4.73 0.54 -7.80
N ARG A 100 4.30 1.75 -7.49
CA ARG A 100 4.06 2.20 -6.11
C ARG A 100 2.61 1.95 -5.73
N VAL A 101 2.39 1.45 -4.53
CA VAL A 101 1.04 1.26 -3.96
C VAL A 101 0.86 2.15 -2.75
N GLY A 102 -0.35 2.63 -2.56
CA GLY A 102 -0.82 3.27 -1.34
C GLY A 102 -2.18 2.71 -0.96
N VAL A 103 -2.42 2.48 0.33
CA VAL A 103 -3.71 2.04 0.85
C VAL A 103 -4.13 2.95 1.99
N ASP A 104 -5.43 3.13 2.15
CA ASP A 104 -5.99 3.86 3.28
C ASP A 104 -7.37 3.31 3.65
N LEU A 105 -7.74 3.46 4.92
CA LEU A 105 -9.07 3.14 5.42
C LEU A 105 -9.44 4.03 6.59
N GLU A 106 -10.73 4.34 6.71
CA GLU A 106 -11.28 5.09 7.83
C GLU A 106 -12.69 4.58 8.18
N PRO A 107 -13.11 4.61 9.46
CA PRO A 107 -14.48 4.30 9.87
C PRO A 107 -15.51 5.16 9.15
N LEU A 108 -16.70 4.60 8.89
CA LEU A 108 -17.78 5.33 8.20
C LEU A 108 -18.25 6.60 8.94
N ASP A 109 -18.09 6.62 10.26
CA ASP A 109 -18.43 7.76 11.15
C ASP A 109 -17.27 8.71 11.40
N ALA A 110 -16.10 8.48 10.79
CA ALA A 110 -14.96 9.37 10.92
C ALA A 110 -15.22 10.72 10.24
N ALA A 111 -14.86 11.79 10.94
CA ALA A 111 -14.94 13.14 10.41
C ALA A 111 -13.73 13.41 9.49
N ALA A 112 -13.98 13.54 8.20
CA ALA A 112 -12.94 13.94 7.26
C ALA A 112 -12.42 15.36 7.56
N PRO A 113 -11.15 15.66 7.24
CA PRO A 113 -10.60 17.01 7.35
C PRO A 113 -11.44 18.04 6.58
N ALA A 114 -11.54 19.25 7.12
CA ALA A 114 -12.33 20.33 6.51
C ALA A 114 -11.86 20.71 5.09
N VAL A 115 -10.56 20.53 4.81
CA VAL A 115 -9.91 20.90 3.54
C VAL A 115 -9.46 19.65 2.80
N VAL A 116 -10.44 18.86 2.35
CA VAL A 116 -10.19 17.64 1.56
C VAL A 116 -10.52 17.82 0.08
N ARG A 117 -11.50 18.65 -0.26
CA ARG A 117 -12.08 18.73 -1.61
C ARG A 117 -11.30 19.69 -2.51
N HIS A 118 -10.93 19.21 -3.68
CA HIS A 118 -10.49 20.02 -4.82
C HIS A 118 -11.73 20.40 -5.67
N PRO A 119 -11.80 21.59 -6.29
CA PRO A 119 -12.98 22.02 -7.08
C PRO A 119 -13.40 21.06 -8.21
N ASN A 120 -12.43 20.38 -8.82
CA ASN A 120 -12.64 19.39 -9.89
C ASN A 120 -12.76 17.93 -9.38
N ASP A 121 -12.94 17.71 -8.08
CA ASP A 121 -13.21 16.36 -7.58
C ASP A 121 -14.58 15.85 -8.03
N PRO A 122 -14.74 14.54 -8.23
CA PRO A 122 -16.06 13.94 -8.42
C PRO A 122 -16.97 14.18 -7.21
N ASP A 123 -18.27 14.01 -7.42
CA ASP A 123 -19.27 14.07 -6.36
C ASP A 123 -19.21 12.81 -5.48
N LEU A 124 -18.27 12.82 -4.54
CA LEU A 124 -18.06 11.78 -3.54
C LEU A 124 -18.21 12.39 -2.14
N SER A 125 -18.48 11.53 -1.16
CA SER A 125 -18.51 11.94 0.24
C SER A 125 -17.13 12.46 0.70
N PRO A 126 -17.06 13.38 1.69
CA PRO A 126 -15.78 13.87 2.21
C PRO A 126 -14.84 12.76 2.70
N ILE A 127 -15.37 11.73 3.35
CA ILE A 127 -14.61 10.58 3.84
C ILE A 127 -14.03 9.75 2.68
N GLU A 128 -14.78 9.57 1.60
CA GLU A 128 -14.29 8.85 0.43
C GLU A 128 -13.22 9.64 -0.34
N LEU A 129 -13.38 10.95 -0.45
CA LEU A 129 -12.32 11.81 -1.00
C LEU A 129 -11.05 11.72 -0.16
N TRP A 130 -11.19 11.75 1.17
CA TRP A 130 -10.06 11.68 2.09
C TRP A 130 -9.29 10.38 1.91
N VAL A 131 -9.97 9.24 2.04
CA VAL A 131 -9.36 7.91 1.94
C VAL A 131 -8.68 7.69 0.59
N ARG A 132 -9.32 8.11 -0.52
CA ARG A 132 -8.72 7.98 -1.86
C ARG A 132 -7.48 8.87 -2.01
N LYS A 133 -7.50 10.09 -1.49
CA LYS A 133 -6.37 11.03 -1.58
C LYS A 133 -5.20 10.61 -0.69
N GLU A 134 -5.47 10.09 0.50
CA GLU A 134 -4.45 9.50 1.37
C GLU A 134 -3.80 8.28 0.71
N ALA A 135 -4.61 7.38 0.14
CA ALA A 135 -4.08 6.25 -0.63
C ALA A 135 -3.17 6.73 -1.78
N TYR A 136 -3.58 7.77 -2.51
CA TYR A 136 -2.75 8.38 -3.56
C TYR A 136 -1.45 8.99 -3.01
N LEU A 137 -1.52 9.79 -1.96
CA LEU A 137 -0.36 10.43 -1.32
C LEU A 137 0.63 9.42 -0.77
N LYS A 138 0.15 8.29 -0.24
CA LYS A 138 0.99 7.16 0.16
C LYS A 138 1.64 6.46 -1.04
N ALA A 139 0.92 6.33 -2.14
CA ALA A 139 1.45 5.76 -3.38
C ALA A 139 2.58 6.64 -3.94
N THR A 140 2.37 7.94 -4.09
CA THR A 140 3.41 8.86 -4.60
C THR A 140 4.54 9.11 -3.61
N GLY A 141 4.27 8.95 -2.31
CA GLY A 141 5.20 9.28 -1.24
C GLY A 141 5.25 10.78 -0.94
N ASP A 142 4.29 11.56 -1.40
CA ASP A 142 4.21 13.00 -1.13
C ASP A 142 3.77 13.29 0.31
N GLY A 143 2.99 12.38 0.91
CA GLY A 143 2.53 12.48 2.30
C GLY A 143 1.95 13.86 2.62
N LEU A 144 2.29 14.41 3.80
CA LEU A 144 1.82 15.72 4.26
C LEU A 144 2.40 16.93 3.48
N ARG A 145 3.30 16.72 2.50
CA ARG A 145 3.92 17.84 1.76
C ARG A 145 2.99 18.44 0.72
N ARG A 146 1.96 17.69 0.30
CA ARG A 146 0.99 18.13 -0.69
C ARG A 146 -0.38 18.20 -0.04
N PRO A 147 -1.04 19.38 -0.01
CA PRO A 147 -2.35 19.52 0.61
C PRO A 147 -3.41 18.78 -0.22
N MET A 148 -4.39 18.15 0.43
CA MET A 148 -5.35 17.27 -0.23
C MET A 148 -6.24 17.99 -1.24
N ASP A 149 -6.62 19.22 -0.95
CA ASP A 149 -7.38 20.09 -1.85
C ASP A 149 -6.61 20.53 -3.10
N SER A 150 -5.30 20.25 -3.20
CA SER A 150 -4.49 20.42 -4.43
C SER A 150 -4.47 19.17 -5.33
N ILE A 151 -5.13 18.09 -4.93
CA ILE A 151 -5.22 16.84 -5.69
C ILE A 151 -6.62 16.74 -6.26
N ALA A 152 -6.74 16.83 -7.59
CA ALA A 152 -7.97 16.48 -8.29
C ALA A 152 -7.92 15.00 -8.65
N LEU A 153 -8.79 14.16 -8.08
CA LEU A 153 -8.79 12.72 -8.39
C LEU A 153 -8.98 12.48 -9.91
N GLY A 154 -9.83 13.23 -10.60
CA GLY A 154 -10.01 13.05 -12.05
C GLY A 154 -8.78 13.35 -12.93
N ALA A 155 -7.71 13.95 -12.38
CA ALA A 155 -6.57 14.45 -13.15
C ALA A 155 -5.22 13.80 -12.79
N THR A 156 -5.21 12.78 -11.92
CA THR A 156 -3.96 12.07 -11.62
C THR A 156 -3.70 10.95 -12.66
N ASP A 157 -2.45 10.50 -12.73
CA ASP A 157 -2.00 9.34 -13.49
C ASP A 157 -2.18 8.00 -12.73
N ALA A 158 -2.80 8.03 -11.56
CA ALA A 158 -2.98 6.86 -10.72
C ALA A 158 -4.20 6.02 -11.13
N THR A 159 -4.08 4.71 -10.89
CA THR A 159 -5.20 3.78 -10.88
C THR A 159 -5.62 3.53 -9.44
N TRP A 160 -6.91 3.49 -9.14
CA TRP A 160 -7.43 3.23 -7.80
C TRP A 160 -8.70 2.39 -7.81
N GLY A 161 -9.06 1.89 -6.63
CA GLY A 161 -10.31 1.21 -6.39
C GLY A 161 -10.67 1.22 -4.91
N LEU A 162 -11.93 0.87 -4.63
CA LEU A 162 -12.42 0.65 -3.28
C LEU A 162 -12.20 -0.80 -2.85
N ILE A 163 -12.15 -1.01 -1.54
CA ILE A 163 -12.07 -2.32 -0.90
C ILE A 163 -13.28 -2.44 0.03
N GLU A 164 -14.01 -3.55 -0.07
CA GLU A 164 -15.09 -3.83 0.87
C GLU A 164 -14.50 -4.20 2.24
N VAL A 165 -14.69 -3.32 3.21
CA VAL A 165 -14.30 -3.49 4.61
C VAL A 165 -15.50 -3.10 5.48
N PRO A 166 -16.12 -4.03 6.24
CA PRO A 166 -17.29 -3.71 7.05
C PRO A 166 -17.03 -2.57 8.03
N GLY A 167 -17.86 -1.54 7.98
CA GLY A 167 -17.78 -0.38 8.86
C GLY A 167 -16.73 0.68 8.48
N CYS A 168 -16.04 0.51 7.35
CA CYS A 168 -15.03 1.45 6.89
C CYS A 168 -15.23 1.85 5.41
N VAL A 169 -14.76 3.04 5.05
CA VAL A 169 -14.36 3.33 3.68
C VAL A 169 -12.90 2.91 3.55
N ALA A 170 -12.56 2.13 2.53
CA ALA A 170 -11.19 1.69 2.27
C ALA A 170 -10.87 1.80 0.77
N ALA A 171 -9.68 2.28 0.45
CA ALA A 171 -9.23 2.43 -0.92
C ALA A 171 -7.76 2.03 -1.10
N TRP A 172 -7.42 1.76 -2.36
CA TRP A 172 -6.04 1.63 -2.81
C TRP A 172 -5.78 2.56 -3.98
N SER A 173 -4.52 2.95 -4.14
CA SER A 173 -4.00 3.70 -5.28
C SER A 173 -2.71 3.06 -5.76
N TRP A 174 -2.54 3.01 -7.07
CA TRP A 174 -1.35 2.52 -7.76
C TRP A 174 -0.83 3.59 -8.71
N VAL A 175 0.49 3.80 -8.69
CA VAL A 175 1.19 4.70 -9.61
C VAL A 175 2.32 3.93 -10.27
N ALA A 176 2.47 4.07 -11.58
CA ALA A 176 3.58 3.46 -12.30
C ALA A 176 4.92 3.95 -11.75
N SER A 177 5.91 3.06 -11.65
CA SER A 177 7.29 3.51 -11.38
C SER A 177 7.89 4.05 -12.68
N SER A 178 8.24 5.34 -12.68
CA SER A 178 9.08 5.98 -13.69
C SER A 178 10.46 5.33 -13.77
#